data_AF-A0A366HID9-F1
#
_entry.id   AF-A0A366HID9-F1
#
_cell.length_a   1.000
_cell.length_b   1.000
_cell.length_c   1.000
_cell.angle_alpha   90.00
_cell.angle_beta   90.00
_cell.angle_gamma   90.00
#
_symmetry.space_group_name_H-M   'P 1'
#
loop_
_entity.id
_entity.type
_entity.pdbx_description
1 polymer ?
#
loop_
_entity_poly.entity_id
_entity_poly.type
_entity_poly.pdbx_seq_one_letter_code
_entity_poly.pdbx_strand_id
1 'polypeptide(L)' 'MVHINDQTVNNEFHVPFGGMGASGNGGRFGGPANVHEFTQSQWVSVMDKPITYPF' A
#
# COMPACT_ATOMS: atom_id res chain seq x y z
N MET A 1 -10.87 0.50 -10.88
CA MET A 1 -11.93 1.37 -10.31
C MET A 1 -13.17 1.16 -11.13
N VAL A 2 -14.34 1.08 -10.48
CA VAL A 2 -15.63 0.86 -11.15
C VAL A 2 -16.65 1.71 -10.42
N HIS A 3 -17.45 2.45 -11.19
CA HIS A 3 -18.58 3.23 -10.69
C HIS A 3 -19.85 2.67 -11.35
N ILE A 4 -20.85 2.29 -10.57
CA ILE A 4 -22.13 1.78 -11.07
C ILE A 4 -23.14 2.92 -11.04
N ASN A 5 -23.77 3.22 -12.18
CA ASN A 5 -24.71 4.34 -12.35
C ASN A 5 -24.14 5.73 -12.02
N ASP A 6 -22.83 5.91 -12.18
CA ASP A 6 -22.13 7.17 -11.96
C ASP A 6 -21.07 7.37 -13.05
N GLN A 7 -20.55 8.59 -13.18
CA GLN A 7 -19.59 8.97 -14.21
C GLN A 7 -18.20 8.34 -13.99
N THR A 8 -17.42 8.28 -15.06
CA THR A 8 -16.04 7.79 -15.01
C THR A 8 -15.06 8.79 -14.38
N VAL A 9 -15.43 10.08 -14.34
CA VAL A 9 -14.62 11.15 -13.76
C VAL A 9 -15.05 11.38 -12.32
N ASN A 10 -14.62 10.48 -11.42
CA ASN A 10 -14.85 10.61 -9.99
C ASN A 10 -13.56 10.30 -9.22
N ASN A 11 -13.25 11.11 -8.22
CA ASN A 11 -12.11 10.93 -7.33
C ASN A 11 -12.39 11.58 -5.97
N GLU A 12 -12.07 10.87 -4.90
CA GLU A 12 -12.19 11.34 -3.52
C GLU A 12 -10.89 11.06 -2.76
N PHE A 13 -10.45 12.01 -1.93
CA PHE A 13 -9.10 11.99 -1.33
C PHE A 13 -8.81 10.76 -0.44
N HIS A 14 -9.84 10.08 0.07
CA HIS A 14 -9.71 8.95 0.99
C HIS A 14 -9.86 7.58 0.30
N VAL A 15 -10.19 7.56 -0.99
CA VAL A 15 -10.38 6.33 -1.78
C VAL A 15 -9.10 6.02 -2.56
N PRO A 16 -8.68 4.75 -2.68
CA PRO A 16 -7.51 4.39 -3.48
C PRO A 16 -7.77 4.58 -4.98
N PHE A 17 -7.04 5.50 -5.60
CA PHE A 17 -7.09 5.82 -7.03
C PHE A 17 -5.88 5.23 -7.77
N GLY A 18 -6.14 4.44 -8.83
CA GLY A 18 -5.09 3.92 -9.71
C GLY A 18 -5.55 2.83 -10.67
N GLY A 19 -4.71 2.55 -11.67
CA GLY A 19 -4.99 1.63 -12.78
C GLY A 19 -4.19 0.32 -12.77
N MET A 20 -4.45 -0.53 -13.75
CA MET A 20 -3.69 -1.76 -14.03
C MET A 20 -3.34 -1.83 -15.53
N GLY A 21 -2.38 -2.69 -15.92
CA GLY A 21 -1.97 -2.87 -17.31
C GLY A 21 -1.18 -1.66 -17.85
N ALA A 22 -1.53 -1.16 -19.03
CA ALA A 22 -0.90 0.04 -19.60
C ALA A 22 -1.14 1.31 -18.74
N SER A 23 -2.14 1.28 -17.85
CA SER A 23 -2.45 2.38 -16.92
C SER A 23 -1.65 2.32 -15.60
N GLY A 24 -0.77 1.34 -15.42
CA GLY A 24 0.07 1.22 -14.23
C GLY A 24 0.21 -0.20 -13.69
N ASN A 25 1.04 -0.36 -12.66
CA ASN A 25 1.44 -1.64 -12.08
C ASN A 25 0.64 -2.03 -10.81
N GLY A 26 -0.52 -1.40 -10.58
CA GLY A 26 -1.33 -1.66 -9.39
C GLY A 26 -1.12 -0.71 -8.22
N GLY A 27 -0.17 0.25 -8.31
CA GLY A 27 -0.01 1.30 -7.31
C GLY A 27 -1.23 2.21 -7.18
N ARG A 28 -1.44 2.80 -5.99
CA ARG A 28 -2.65 3.56 -5.64
C ARG A 28 -2.36 4.82 -4.82
N PHE A 29 -2.98 5.93 -5.19
CA PHE A 29 -2.94 7.17 -4.40
C PHE A 29 -4.28 7.43 -3.72
N GLY A 30 -4.26 7.93 -2.49
CA GLY A 30 -5.46 8.29 -1.73
C GLY A 30 -5.70 7.41 -0.52
N GLY A 31 -6.19 8.03 0.56
CA GLY A 31 -6.53 7.36 1.81
C GLY A 31 -5.40 6.50 2.39
N PRO A 32 -5.76 5.36 3.04
CA PRO A 32 -4.79 4.45 3.63
C PRO A 32 -3.79 3.83 2.65
N ALA A 33 -4.10 3.77 1.35
CA ALA A 33 -3.20 3.21 0.35
C ALA A 33 -1.88 3.99 0.24
N ASN A 34 -1.91 5.30 0.51
CA ASN A 34 -0.71 6.12 0.57
C ASN A 34 0.32 5.63 1.60
N VAL A 35 -0.12 5.02 2.71
CA VAL A 35 0.81 4.47 3.69
C VAL A 35 1.64 3.37 3.05
N HIS A 36 1.02 2.51 2.24
CA HIS A 36 1.74 1.44 1.54
C HIS A 36 2.66 1.97 0.43
N GLU A 37 2.29 3.05 -0.26
CA GLU A 37 3.12 3.61 -1.35
C GLU A 37 4.31 4.44 -0.86
N PHE A 38 4.15 5.19 0.24
CA PHE A 38 5.13 6.18 0.68
C PHE A 38 5.83 5.82 1.99
N THR A 39 5.53 4.67 2.56
CA THR A 39 6.24 4.16 3.74
C THR A 39 6.80 2.78 3.47
N GLN A 40 7.76 2.38 4.30
CA GLN A 40 8.34 1.05 4.26
C GLN A 40 8.09 0.36 5.59
N SER A 41 7.58 -0.87 5.54
CA SER A 41 7.48 -1.71 6.72
C SER A 41 8.88 -2.06 7.22
N GLN A 42 9.16 -1.73 8.48
CA GLN A 42 10.42 -2.07 9.13
C GLN A 42 10.17 -3.21 10.12
N TRP A 43 10.87 -4.33 9.90
CA TRP A 43 10.90 -5.42 10.88
C TRP A 43 12.07 -5.20 11.82
N VAL A 44 11.77 -5.06 13.11
CA VAL A 44 12.76 -4.82 14.17
C VAL A 44 12.66 -5.94 15.19
N SER A 45 13.79 -6.54 15.55
CA SER A 45 13.90 -7.54 16.60
C SER A 45 14.81 -7.03 17.71
N VAL A 46 14.49 -7.41 18.95
CA VAL A 46 15.27 -7.09 20.15
C VAL A 46 15.36 -8.35 20.98
N MET A 47 16.56 -8.67 21.47
CA MET A 47 16.81 -9.82 22.33
C MET A 47 17.46 -9.36 23.64
N ASP A 48 16.85 -9.72 24.77
CA ASP A 48 17.38 -9.41 26.11
C ASP A 48 18.65 -10.20 26.42
N LYS A 49 18.74 -11.43 25.90
CA LYS A 49 19.89 -12.33 26.08
C LYS A 49 20.36 -12.89 24.73
N PRO A 50 21.68 -13.13 24.57
CA PRO A 50 22.21 -13.70 23.34
C PRO A 50 21.67 -15.12 23.10
N ILE A 51 21.39 -15.43 21.84
CA ILE A 51 21.07 -16.78 21.38
C ILE A 51 22.36 -17.59 21.30
N THR A 52 22.35 -18.80 21.85
CA THR A 52 23.40 -19.79 21.59
C THR A 52 23.12 -20.46 20.26
N TYR A 53 24.01 -20.28 19.29
CA TYR A 53 23.95 -20.97 18.01
C TYR A 53 24.53 -22.40 18.13
N PRO A 54 24.17 -23.32 17.22
CA PRO A 54 24.47 -24.75 17.39
C PRO A 54 25.93 -25.15 17.14
N PHE A 55 26.78 -24.23 16.66
CA PHE A 55 28.19 -24.43 16.32
C PHE A 55 29.02 -23.20 16.69
#